data_AF-A0A967GN82-F1
#
_entry.id   AF-A0A967GN82-F1
#
_cell.length_a   1.000
_cell.length_b   1.000
_cell.length_c   1.000
_cell.angle_alpha   90.00
_cell.angle_beta   90.00
_cell.angle_gamma   90.00
#
_symmetry.space_group_name_H-M   'P 1'
#
loop_
_entity.id
_entity.type
_entity.pdbx_description
1 polymer ?
#
loop_
_entity_poly.entity_id
_entity_poly.type
_entity_poly.pdbx_seq_one_letter_code
_entity_poly.pdbx_strand_id
1 'polypeptide(L)'
;PAFDFGKFRREHWAFRPVEKPAPPPVEGDWAQSPIDHFVLARLESAGMSPVPAADKRTLLRRASFTLTGLPPSPEEVEAFLADDAPDAFAKVI
;
A
#
# COMPACT_ATOMS: atom_id res chain seq x y z
N PRO A 1 -38.72 -13.98 3.97
CA PRO A 1 -38.24 -14.28 2.60
C PRO A 1 -37.01 -15.20 2.63
N ALA A 2 -36.93 -16.17 1.73
CA ALA A 2 -35.73 -17.02 1.59
C ALA A 2 -34.60 -16.25 0.88
N PHE A 3 -33.35 -16.54 1.22
CA PHE A 3 -32.18 -15.94 0.59
C PHE A 3 -31.98 -16.48 -0.83
N ASP A 4 -31.75 -15.60 -1.82
CA ASP A 4 -31.53 -15.98 -3.21
C ASP A 4 -30.04 -16.23 -3.49
N PHE A 5 -29.62 -17.49 -3.36
CA PHE A 5 -28.27 -17.95 -3.69
C PHE A 5 -27.93 -17.85 -5.19
N GLY A 6 -28.93 -17.80 -6.07
CA GLY A 6 -28.74 -17.61 -7.50
C GLY A 6 -28.30 -16.18 -7.80
N LYS A 7 -28.99 -15.19 -7.23
CA LYS A 7 -28.62 -13.77 -7.30
C LYS A 7 -27.24 -13.52 -6.70
N PHE A 8 -26.99 -14.03 -5.49
CA PHE A 8 -25.70 -13.88 -4.82
C PHE A 8 -24.53 -14.36 -5.67
N ARG A 9 -24.62 -15.54 -6.29
CA ARG A 9 -23.55 -16.08 -7.15
C ARG A 9 -23.29 -15.25 -8.41
N ARG A 10 -24.30 -14.55 -8.96
CA ARG A 10 -24.12 -13.72 -10.15
C ARG A 10 -23.55 -12.34 -9.85
N GLU A 11 -23.92 -11.76 -8.71
CA GLU A 11 -23.59 -10.37 -8.38
C GLU A 11 -22.35 -10.22 -7.49
N HIS A 12 -22.06 -11.23 -6.65
CA HIS A 12 -20.97 -11.13 -5.70
C HIS A 12 -19.62 -11.21 -6.42
N TRP A 13 -18.76 -10.23 -6.16
CA TRP A 13 -17.46 -10.03 -6.82
C TRP A 13 -16.59 -11.29 -6.86
N ALA A 14 -16.62 -12.10 -5.79
CA ALA A 14 -15.81 -13.32 -5.68
C ALA A 14 -16.14 -14.42 -6.70
N PHE A 15 -17.31 -14.39 -7.33
CA PHE A 15 -17.73 -15.38 -8.34
C PHE A 15 -17.73 -14.85 -9.77
N ARG A 16 -17.30 -13.60 -9.97
CA ARG A 16 -17.18 -13.00 -11.29
C ARG A 16 -15.76 -13.25 -11.83
N PRO A 17 -15.60 -13.42 -13.16
CA PRO A 17 -14.27 -13.45 -13.76
C PRO A 17 -13.45 -12.21 -13.39
N VAL A 18 -12.14 -12.39 -13.16
CA VAL A 18 -11.23 -11.28 -12.87
C VAL A 18 -10.93 -10.52 -14.15
N GLU A 19 -11.19 -9.22 -14.13
CA GLU A 19 -10.86 -8.30 -15.22
C GLU A 19 -9.50 -7.63 -14.95
N LYS A 20 -8.72 -7.36 -16.00
CA LYS A 20 -7.43 -6.66 -15.93
C LYS A 20 -7.56 -5.29 -16.60
N PRO A 21 -8.10 -4.27 -15.90
CA PRO A 21 -8.23 -2.93 -16.46
C PRO A 21 -6.84 -2.32 -16.74
N ALA A 22 -6.76 -1.50 -17.78
CA ALA A 22 -5.57 -0.69 -18.02
C ALA A 22 -5.45 0.39 -16.92
N PRO A 23 -4.25 0.63 -16.36
CA PRO A 23 -4.02 1.74 -15.43
C PRO A 23 -4.37 3.09 -16.07
N PRO A 24 -5.00 4.02 -15.34
CA PRO A 24 -5.26 5.36 -15.87
C PRO A 24 -3.95 6.09 -16.11
N PRO A 25 -3.87 6.95 -17.14
CA PRO A 25 -2.73 7.84 -17.31
C PRO A 25 -2.74 8.89 -16.19
N VAL A 26 -1.61 9.04 -15.53
CA VAL A 26 -1.34 10.05 -14.49
C VAL A 26 0.04 10.64 -14.74
N GLU A 27 0.29 11.85 -14.28
CA GLU A 27 1.56 12.54 -14.49
C GLU A 27 2.47 12.47 -13.25
N GLY A 28 3.78 12.60 -13.47
CA GLY A 28 4.80 12.63 -12.41
C GLY A 28 5.26 11.27 -11.93
N ASP A 29 6.22 11.28 -11.00
CA ASP A 29 6.97 10.10 -10.59
C ASP A 29 6.43 9.46 -9.30
N TRP A 30 5.27 9.89 -8.80
CA TRP A 30 4.74 9.33 -7.55
C TRP A 30 4.21 7.89 -7.73
N ALA A 31 3.61 7.59 -8.88
CA ALA A 31 3.09 6.27 -9.18
C ALA A 31 4.23 5.31 -9.57
N GLN A 32 4.58 4.40 -8.66
CA GLN A 32 5.70 3.46 -8.84
C GLN A 32 5.24 2.07 -9.31
N SER A 33 3.96 1.75 -9.13
CA SER A 33 3.32 0.52 -9.54
C SER A 33 2.01 0.78 -10.32
N PRO A 34 1.52 -0.18 -11.13
CA PRO A 34 0.26 -0.02 -11.85
C PRO A 34 -0.96 0.29 -10.95
N ILE A 35 -0.94 -0.12 -9.69
CA ILE A 35 -2.01 0.17 -8.72
C ILE A 35 -2.00 1.65 -8.32
N ASP A 36 -0.82 2.24 -8.18
CA ASP A 36 -0.66 3.64 -7.74
C ASP A 36 -1.31 4.61 -8.72
N HIS A 37 -1.37 4.27 -10.00
CA HIS A 37 -2.08 5.05 -11.01
C HIS A 37 -3.57 5.22 -10.67
N PHE A 38 -4.24 4.16 -10.23
CA PHE A 38 -5.65 4.23 -9.84
C PHE A 38 -5.85 5.09 -8.59
N VAL A 39 -4.92 4.99 -7.64
CA VAL A 39 -4.94 5.79 -6.41
C VAL A 39 -4.71 7.27 -6.73
N LEU A 40 -3.69 7.58 -7.52
CA LEU A 40 -3.34 8.95 -7.89
C LEU A 40 -4.47 9.60 -8.70
N ALA A 41 -5.02 8.92 -9.71
CA ALA A 41 -6.16 9.43 -10.47
C ALA A 41 -7.38 9.74 -9.56
N ARG A 42 -7.61 8.91 -8.52
CA ARG A 42 -8.69 9.16 -7.57
C ARG A 42 -8.40 10.37 -6.67
N LEU A 43 -7.16 10.53 -6.21
CA LEU A 43 -6.74 11.69 -5.41
C LEU A 43 -6.88 12.99 -6.22
N GLU A 44 -6.36 13.01 -7.46
CA GLU A 44 -6.42 14.17 -8.35
C GLU A 44 -7.86 14.57 -8.67
N SER A 45 -8.73 13.60 -9.01
CA SER A 45 -10.16 13.87 -9.23
C SER A 45 -10.89 14.39 -7.99
N ALA A 46 -10.33 14.16 -6.80
CA ALA A 46 -10.84 14.69 -5.54
C ALA A 46 -10.15 16.01 -5.11
N GLY A 47 -9.26 16.57 -5.94
CA GLY A 47 -8.48 17.78 -5.61
C GLY A 47 -7.45 17.56 -4.50
N MET A 48 -7.00 16.32 -4.29
CA MET A 48 -6.02 15.93 -3.29
C MET A 48 -4.70 15.56 -3.95
N SER A 49 -3.60 15.78 -3.22
CA SER A 49 -2.27 15.32 -3.62
C SER A 49 -1.78 14.22 -2.68
N PRO A 50 -0.93 13.31 -3.14
CA PRO A 50 -0.32 12.32 -2.27
C PRO A 50 0.51 12.95 -1.16
N VAL A 51 0.58 12.27 -0.02
CA VAL A 51 1.51 12.63 1.06
C VAL A 51 2.92 12.16 0.73
N PRO A 52 3.97 12.85 1.21
CA PRO A 52 5.34 12.39 1.05
C PRO A 52 5.56 11.05 1.77
N ALA A 53 6.58 10.31 1.33
CA ALA A 53 7.02 9.10 2.00
C ALA A 53 7.36 9.40 3.47
N ALA A 54 7.05 8.46 4.35
CA ALA A 54 7.41 8.58 5.76
C ALA A 54 8.94 8.49 5.93
N ASP A 55 9.47 9.20 6.94
CA ASP A 55 10.88 9.11 7.28
C ASP A 55 11.26 7.70 7.79
N LYS A 56 12.56 7.36 7.72
CA LYS A 56 13.09 6.05 8.15
C LYS A 56 12.62 5.67 9.56
N ARG A 57 12.68 6.58 10.53
CA ARG A 57 12.31 6.25 11.92
C ARG A 57 10.81 5.93 12.05
N THR A 58 9.96 6.69 11.36
CA THR A 58 8.51 6.42 11.30
C THR A 58 8.21 5.08 10.61
N LEU A 59 8.90 4.76 9.51
CA LEU A 59 8.73 3.49 8.79
C LEU A 59 9.07 2.29 9.66
N LEU A 60 10.24 2.29 10.29
CA LEU A 60 10.67 1.21 11.19
C LEU A 60 9.68 1.01 12.33
N ARG A 61 9.31 2.10 13.02
CA ARG A 61 8.35 2.02 14.13
C ARG A 61 7.02 1.40 13.68
N ARG A 62 6.47 1.80 12.52
CA ARG A 62 5.23 1.24 11.99
C ARG A 62 5.36 -0.25 11.69
N ALA A 63 6.43 -0.65 10.99
CA ALA A 63 6.69 -2.04 10.65
C ALA A 63 6.80 -2.92 11.90
N SER A 64 7.59 -2.51 12.90
CA SER A 64 7.74 -3.27 14.16
C SER A 64 6.39 -3.47 14.86
N PHE A 65 5.59 -2.41 15.04
CA PHE A 65 4.28 -2.57 15.67
C PHE A 65 3.32 -3.44 14.85
N THR A 66 3.31 -3.31 13.53
CA THR A 66 2.43 -4.10 12.67
C THR A 66 2.79 -5.58 12.69
N LEU A 67 4.08 -5.92 12.72
CA LEU A 67 4.56 -7.29 12.58
C LEU A 67 4.69 -8.01 13.93
N THR A 68 5.19 -7.33 14.96
CA THR A 68 5.50 -7.94 16.26
C THR A 68 4.64 -7.43 17.41
N GLY A 69 3.97 -6.29 17.23
CA GLY A 69 3.23 -5.62 18.30
C GLY A 69 4.11 -4.86 19.30
N LEU A 70 5.43 -4.81 19.09
CA LEU A 70 6.40 -4.16 19.97
C LEU A 70 7.09 -2.99 19.25
N PRO A 71 7.58 -1.98 19.99
CA PRO A 71 8.46 -0.97 19.41
C PRO A 71 9.82 -1.60 19.01
N PRO A 72 10.54 -1.00 18.05
CA PRO A 72 11.91 -1.40 17.74
C PRO A 72 12.85 -1.12 18.92
N SER A 73 13.91 -1.92 19.06
CA SER A 73 14.98 -1.64 20.01
C SER A 73 15.82 -0.43 19.57
N PRO A 74 16.55 0.23 20.49
CA PRO A 74 17.48 1.29 20.13
C PRO A 74 18.51 0.86 19.07
N GLU A 75 19.03 -0.38 19.17
CA GLU A 75 20.02 -0.93 18.26
C GLU A 75 19.45 -1.14 16.84
N GLU A 76 18.22 -1.64 16.74
CA GLU A 76 17.52 -1.78 15.45
C GLU A 76 17.30 -0.42 14.78
N VAL A 77 16.95 0.59 15.57
CA VAL A 77 16.79 1.97 15.09
C VAL A 77 18.12 2.51 14.55
N GLU A 78 19.20 2.39 15.30
CA GLU A 78 20.53 2.88 14.87
C GLU A 78 21.01 2.17 13.61
N ALA A 79 20.88 0.83 13.56
CA ALA A 79 21.27 0.03 12.41
C ALA A 79 20.50 0.44 11.14
N PHE A 80 19.18 0.62 11.24
CA PHE A 80 18.37 1.00 10.07
C PHE A 80 18.59 2.45 9.64
N LEU A 81 18.79 3.37 10.59
CA LEU A 81 19.08 4.76 10.25
C LEU A 81 20.42 4.88 9.50
N ALA A 82 21.40 4.06 9.82
CA ALA A 82 22.72 4.03 9.18
C ALA A 82 22.78 3.26 7.85
N ASP A 83 21.78 2.45 7.50
CA ASP A 83 21.76 1.70 6.22
C ASP A 83 21.17 2.55 5.09
N ASP A 84 22.03 3.09 4.22
CA ASP A 84 21.64 3.88 3.04
C ASP A 84 21.49 3.06 1.76
N ALA A 85 21.50 1.73 1.86
CA ALA A 85 21.22 0.88 0.71
C ALA A 85 19.78 1.10 0.20
N PRO A 86 19.54 1.01 -1.13
CA PRO A 86 18.21 1.21 -1.71
C PRO A 86 17.17 0.21 -1.21
N ASP A 87 17.60 -0.93 -0.69
CA ASP A 87 16.78 -2.01 -0.15
C ASP A 87 16.78 -2.08 1.39
N ALA A 88 17.33 -1.07 2.08
CA ALA A 88 17.50 -1.08 3.54
C ALA A 88 16.21 -1.43 4.30
N PHE A 89 15.06 -0.88 3.87
CA PHE A 89 13.79 -1.15 4.54
C PHE A 89 13.33 -2.60 4.37
N ALA A 90 13.61 -3.22 3.22
CA ALA A 90 13.25 -4.61 2.97
C ALA A 90 14.04 -5.59 3.87
N LYS A 91 15.25 -5.22 4.33
CA LYS A 91 16.07 -6.03 5.24
C LYS A 91 15.57 -6.05 6.69
N VAL A 92 14.68 -5.13 7.05
CA VAL A 92 14.09 -5.05 8.39
C VAL A 92 13.07 -6.19 8.62
N ILE A 93 12.55 -6.80 7.54
CA ILE A 93 11.39 -7.71 7.54
C ILE A 93 11.77 -9.11 7.06
#